data_AF-A0A6M2E6W5-F1
#
_entry.id   AF-A0A6M2E6W5-F1
#
_cell.length_a   1.000
_cell.length_b   1.000
_cell.length_c   1.000
_cell.angle_alpha   90.00
_cell.angle_beta   90.00
_cell.angle_gamma   90.00
#
_symmetry.space_group_name_H-M   'P 1'
#
loop_
_entity.id
_entity.type
_entity.pdbx_description
1 polymer ?
#
loop_
_entity_poly.entity_id
_entity_poly.type
_entity_poly.pdbx_seq_one_letter_code
_entity_poly.pdbx_strand_id
1 'polypeptide(L)'
;MFQSFREVGNAILFCLLIEQSLSQEEVCDLQHAAPFQNILPRPYCKDGEKPETKLKRLEAKYSPLQVVQTIERLGTAKQASIAKEGDLLTKERLCCGLSVFEVILTRIKSYLEDPLWVGPPPANGVMN
;
A
#
# COMPACT_ATOMS: atom_id res chain seq x y z
N MET A 1 18.08 21.54 24.87
CA MET A 1 16.66 21.60 24.45
C MET A 1 16.52 21.51 22.93
N PHE A 2 16.94 22.51 22.14
CA PHE A 2 16.72 22.50 20.67
C PHE A 2 17.38 21.34 19.93
N GLN A 3 18.57 20.91 20.36
CA GLN A 3 19.24 19.75 19.78
C GLN A 3 18.39 18.47 19.96
N SER A 4 17.88 18.23 21.17
CA SER A 4 17.03 17.07 21.47
C SER A 4 15.73 17.08 20.67
N PHE A 5 15.06 18.23 20.53
CA PHE A 5 13.86 18.32 19.68
C PHE A 5 14.17 18.14 18.19
N ARG A 6 15.33 18.59 17.73
CA ARG A 6 15.79 18.33 16.35
C ARG A 6 15.96 16.84 16.10
N GLU A 7 16.55 16.11 17.04
CA GLU A 7 16.74 14.66 16.93
C GLU A 7 15.40 13.92 16.88
N VAL A 8 14.45 14.27 17.76
CA VAL A 8 13.09 13.71 17.74
C VAL A 8 12.39 14.03 16.42
N GLY A 9 12.46 15.28 15.96
CA GLY A 9 11.86 15.70 14.69
C GLY A 9 12.45 14.97 13.50
N ASN A 10 13.77 14.81 13.44
CA ASN A 10 14.44 14.08 12.37
C ASN A 10 14.06 12.60 12.36
N ALA A 11 13.90 11.96 13.53
CA ALA A 11 13.45 10.58 13.62
C ALA A 11 12.02 10.41 13.07
N ILE A 12 11.10 11.31 13.42
CA ILE A 12 9.73 11.30 12.91
C ILE A 12 9.71 11.54 11.40
N LEU A 13 10.47 12.52 10.91
CA LEU A 13 10.59 12.80 9.47
C LEU A 13 11.17 11.62 8.71
N PHE A 14 12.17 10.93 9.27
CA PHE A 14 12.73 9.73 8.65
C PHE A 14 11.66 8.65 8.47
N CYS A 15 10.89 8.36 9.52
CA CYS A 15 9.80 7.38 9.44
C CYS A 15 8.74 7.75 8.39
N LEU A 16 8.38 9.03 8.28
CA LEU A 16 7.46 9.51 7.26
C LEU A 16 8.03 9.31 5.84
N LEU A 17 9.27 9.76 5.62
CA LEU A 17 9.90 9.77 4.30
C LEU A 17 10.24 8.36 3.80
N ILE A 18 10.62 7.44 4.70
CA ILE A 18 10.89 6.06 4.33
C ILE A 18 9.61 5.33 3.93
N GLU A 19 8.49 5.57 4.62
CA GLU A 19 7.19 5.00 4.24
C GLU A 19 6.70 5.52 2.88
N GLN A 20 6.89 6.82 2.61
CA GLN A 20 6.60 7.40 1.29
C GLN A 20 7.47 6.80 0.18
N SER A 21 8.75 6.53 0.48
CA SER A 21 9.68 5.92 -0.48
C SER A 21 9.29 4.46 -0.75
N LEU A 22 8.97 3.70 0.31
CA LEU A 22 8.48 2.33 0.21
C LEU A 22 7.18 2.28 -0.62
N SER A 23 6.25 3.20 -0.38
CA SER A 23 4.99 3.26 -1.13
C SER A 23 5.22 3.47 -2.64
N GLN A 24 6.21 4.29 -3.01
CA GLN A 24 6.57 4.51 -4.42
C GLN A 24 7.18 3.24 -5.04
N GLU A 25 8.06 2.56 -4.30
CA GLU A 25 8.64 1.28 -4.72
C GLU A 25 7.57 0.22 -4.94
N GLU A 26 6.67 0.04 -3.98
CA GLU A 26 5.59 -0.94 -4.06
C GLU A 26 4.62 -0.67 -5.21
N VAL A 27 4.30 0.60 -5.49
CA VAL A 27 3.46 0.96 -6.64
C VAL A 27 4.16 0.61 -7.95
N CYS A 28 5.47 0.85 -8.06
CA CYS A 28 6.25 0.44 -9.23
C CYS A 28 6.23 -1.09 -9.40
N ASP A 29 6.39 -1.85 -8.32
CA ASP A 29 6.30 -3.32 -8.34
C ASP A 29 4.93 -3.79 -8.84
N LEU A 30 3.85 -3.20 -8.32
CA LEU A 30 2.48 -3.52 -8.72
C LEU A 30 2.23 -3.22 -10.20
N GLN A 31 2.78 -2.12 -10.73
CA GLN A 31 2.67 -1.77 -12.15
C GLN A 31 3.35 -2.82 -13.05
N HIS A 32 4.51 -3.33 -12.64
CA HIS A 32 5.19 -4.40 -13.38
C HIS A 32 4.49 -5.75 -13.24
N ALA A 33 3.84 -6.02 -12.10
CA ALA A 33 3.08 -7.24 -11.87
C ALA A 33 1.73 -7.26 -12.60
N ALA A 34 1.10 -6.09 -12.80
CA ALA A 34 -0.26 -5.95 -13.32
C ALA A 34 -0.60 -6.82 -14.57
N PRO A 35 0.25 -6.91 -15.62
CA PRO A 35 -0.05 -7.72 -16.80
C PRO A 35 -0.18 -9.22 -16.50
N PHE A 36 0.53 -9.71 -15.50
CA PHE A 36 0.57 -11.12 -15.11
C PHE A 36 -0.55 -11.51 -14.14
N GLN A 37 -1.16 -10.50 -13.49
CA GLN A 37 -2.24 -10.64 -12.50
C GLN A 37 -3.61 -10.24 -13.06
N ASN A 38 -3.74 -10.10 -14.39
CA ASN A 38 -4.97 -9.69 -15.07
C ASN A 38 -5.48 -8.30 -14.64
N ILE A 39 -4.58 -7.38 -14.29
CA ILE A 39 -4.94 -5.99 -13.98
C ILE A 39 -4.73 -5.17 -15.24
N LEU A 40 -5.83 -4.68 -15.82
CA LEU A 40 -5.80 -3.93 -17.07
C LEU A 40 -6.25 -2.48 -16.85
N PRO A 41 -5.56 -1.50 -17.47
CA PRO A 41 -6.00 -0.12 -17.41
C PRO A 41 -7.31 0.06 -18.18
N ARG A 42 -8.06 1.11 -17.82
CA ARG A 42 -9.32 1.44 -18.47
C ARG A 42 -9.08 1.74 -19.96
N PRO A 43 -9.70 1.00 -20.90
CA PRO A 43 -9.50 1.22 -22.32
C PRO A 43 -10.23 2.48 -22.80
N TYR A 44 -9.63 3.18 -23.77
CA TYR A 44 -10.31 4.26 -24.49
C TYR A 44 -11.53 3.72 -25.27
N CYS A 45 -12.66 4.43 -25.21
CA CYS A 45 -13.91 4.08 -25.89
C CYS A 45 -14.37 5.25 -26.77
N LYS A 46 -14.65 4.97 -28.05
CA LYS A 46 -15.27 5.90 -28.99
C LYS A 46 -16.79 5.93 -28.79
N ASP A 47 -17.46 6.91 -29.38
CA ASP A 47 -18.91 7.01 -29.33
C ASP A 47 -19.59 5.74 -29.85
N GLY A 48 -20.52 5.21 -29.05
CA GLY A 48 -21.24 3.96 -29.32
C GLY A 48 -20.53 2.68 -28.87
N GLU A 49 -19.29 2.73 -28.39
CA GLU A 49 -18.59 1.57 -27.85
C GLU A 49 -18.84 1.37 -26.34
N LYS A 50 -19.13 0.12 -25.95
CA LYS A 50 -19.29 -0.25 -24.53
C LYS A 50 -17.92 -0.59 -23.91
N PRO A 51 -17.50 0.09 -22.82
CA PRO A 51 -16.23 -0.18 -22.14
C PRO A 51 -16.06 -1.64 -21.70
N GLU A 52 -17.13 -2.29 -21.26
CA GLU A 52 -17.12 -3.66 -20.76
C GLU A 52 -16.75 -4.65 -21.87
N THR A 53 -17.26 -4.43 -23.09
CA THR A 53 -16.94 -5.27 -24.25
C THR A 53 -15.47 -5.12 -24.64
N LYS A 54 -14.94 -3.90 -24.57
CA LYS A 54 -13.52 -3.64 -24.84
C LYS A 54 -12.61 -4.26 -23.79
N LEU A 55 -12.98 -4.14 -22.51
CA LEU A 55 -12.23 -4.74 -21.42
C LEU A 55 -12.16 -6.26 -21.56
N LYS A 56 -13.29 -6.92 -21.82
CA LYS A 56 -13.32 -8.38 -22.07
C LYS A 56 -12.47 -8.82 -23.26
N ARG A 57 -12.45 -8.03 -24.35
CA ARG A 57 -11.55 -8.29 -25.50
C ARG A 57 -10.08 -8.16 -25.11
N LEU A 58 -9.76 -7.19 -24.24
CA LEU A 58 -8.41 -6.96 -23.75
C LEU A 58 -7.96 -8.08 -22.80
N GLU A 59 -8.84 -8.53 -21.90
CA GLU A 59 -8.63 -9.71 -21.04
C GLU A 59 -8.35 -10.96 -21.88
N ALA A 60 -9.16 -11.22 -22.91
CA ALA A 60 -8.94 -12.35 -23.81
C ALA A 60 -7.60 -12.26 -24.56
N LYS A 61 -7.20 -11.05 -24.98
CA LYS A 61 -5.92 -10.80 -25.65
C LYS A 61 -4.72 -11.10 -24.74
N TYR A 62 -4.81 -10.76 -23.45
CA TYR A 62 -3.71 -10.91 -22.49
C TYR A 62 -3.82 -12.15 -21.59
N SER A 63 -4.86 -12.97 -21.75
CA SER A 63 -5.03 -14.24 -21.02
C SER A 63 -3.77 -15.14 -21.02
N PRO A 64 -2.98 -15.26 -22.11
CA PRO A 64 -1.74 -16.05 -22.09
C PRO A 64 -0.66 -15.54 -21.13
N LEU A 65 -0.71 -14.28 -20.68
CA LEU A 65 0.25 -13.71 -19.74
C LEU A 65 -0.10 -14.04 -18.28
N GLN A 66 -1.31 -14.53 -18.01
CA GLN A 66 -1.76 -14.79 -16.65
C GLN A 66 -1.00 -15.97 -16.06
N VAL A 67 -0.03 -15.68 -15.18
CA VAL A 67 0.98 -16.64 -14.73
C VAL A 67 0.35 -17.79 -13.96
N VAL A 68 -0.52 -17.49 -12.99
CA VAL A 68 -1.18 -18.51 -12.17
C VAL A 68 -2.02 -19.45 -13.04
N GLN A 69 -2.88 -18.93 -13.91
CA GLN A 69 -3.72 -19.75 -14.80
C GLN A 69 -2.88 -20.62 -15.76
N THR A 70 -1.78 -20.07 -16.27
CA THR A 70 -0.88 -20.80 -17.17
C THR A 70 -0.20 -21.95 -16.44
N ILE A 71 0.29 -21.71 -15.22
CA ILE A 71 0.94 -22.74 -14.39
C ILE A 71 -0.07 -23.79 -13.90
N GLU A 72 -1.30 -23.39 -13.56
CA GLU A 72 -2.35 -24.35 -13.20
C GLU A 72 -2.71 -25.29 -14.36
N ARG A 73 -2.68 -24.79 -15.59
CA ARG A 73 -3.00 -25.58 -16.79
C ARG A 73 -1.87 -26.52 -17.23
N LEU A 74 -0.62 -26.08 -17.10
CA LEU A 74 0.54 -26.75 -17.72
C LEU A 74 1.56 -27.30 -16.72
N GLY A 75 1.50 -26.84 -15.47
CA GLY A 75 2.44 -27.17 -14.41
C GLY A 75 1.99 -28.32 -13.52
N THR A 76 2.86 -28.67 -12.58
CA THR A 76 2.58 -29.63 -11.51
C THR A 76 1.79 -28.99 -10.38
N ALA A 77 1.15 -29.81 -9.54
CA ALA A 77 0.44 -29.34 -8.34
C ALA A 77 1.35 -28.51 -7.41
N LYS A 78 2.63 -28.88 -7.28
CA LYS A 78 3.61 -28.12 -6.49
C LYS A 78 3.87 -26.74 -7.09
N GLN A 79 4.04 -26.65 -8.41
CA GLN A 79 4.26 -25.36 -9.09
C GLN A 79 3.03 -24.46 -8.97
N ALA A 80 1.82 -25.02 -9.10
CA ALA A 80 0.59 -24.26 -8.94
C ALA A 80 0.44 -23.69 -7.51
N SER A 81 0.78 -24.46 -6.48
CA SER A 81 0.76 -23.97 -5.09
C SER A 81 1.72 -22.80 -4.88
N ILE A 82 2.97 -22.96 -5.33
CA ILE A 82 4.00 -21.92 -5.21
C ILE A 82 3.60 -20.65 -5.98
N ALA A 83 3.03 -20.80 -7.17
CA ALA A 83 2.57 -19.67 -7.98
C ALA A 83 1.45 -18.89 -7.29
N LYS A 84 0.51 -19.57 -6.60
CA LYS A 84 -0.57 -18.91 -5.86
C LYS A 84 -0.04 -18.13 -4.65
N GLU A 85 0.89 -18.70 -3.91
CA GLU A 85 1.54 -18.02 -2.78
C GLU A 85 2.34 -16.80 -3.26
N GLY A 86 3.10 -16.95 -4.35
CA GLY A 86 3.85 -15.84 -4.95
C GLY A 86 2.94 -14.72 -5.45
N ASP A 87 1.81 -15.05 -6.07
CA ASP A 87 0.81 -14.08 -6.53
C ASP A 87 0.22 -13.28 -5.35
N LEU A 88 -0.05 -13.95 -4.23
CA LEU A 88 -0.54 -13.32 -3.00
C LEU A 88 0.47 -12.30 -2.45
N LEU A 89 1.75 -12.68 -2.33
CA LEU A 89 2.80 -11.79 -1.85
C LEU A 89 3.10 -10.63 -2.81
N THR A 90 2.82 -10.80 -4.10
CA THR A 90 3.03 -9.75 -5.10
C THR A 90 1.93 -8.70 -5.04
N LYS A 91 0.66 -9.12 -4.86
CA LYS A 91 -0.48 -8.19 -4.84
C LYS A 91 -0.71 -7.50 -3.49
N GLU A 92 -0.33 -8.15 -2.39
CA GLU A 92 -0.51 -7.61 -1.05
C GLU A 92 0.69 -6.76 -0.65
N ARG A 93 0.56 -5.45 -0.89
CA ARG A 93 1.56 -4.42 -0.55
C ARG A 93 0.98 -3.44 0.47
N LEU A 94 1.83 -2.80 1.27
CA LEU A 94 1.37 -1.84 2.27
C LEU A 94 0.63 -0.67 1.61
N CYS A 95 1.11 -0.21 0.46
CA CYS A 95 0.51 0.86 -0.32
C CYS A 95 -0.96 0.61 -0.78
N CYS A 96 -1.47 -0.61 -0.66
CA CYS A 96 -2.85 -0.97 -1.00
C CYS A 96 -3.89 -0.55 0.05
N GLY A 97 -3.48 -0.04 1.22
CA GLY A 97 -4.42 0.47 2.23
C GLY A 97 -3.93 0.49 3.67
N LEU A 98 -2.63 0.33 3.90
CA LEU A 98 -2.02 0.34 5.23
C LEU A 98 -1.09 1.55 5.38
N SER A 99 -0.97 2.08 6.60
CA SER A 99 0.00 3.13 6.94
C SER A 99 0.70 2.82 8.25
N VAL A 100 2.03 2.99 8.26
CA VAL A 100 2.90 2.73 9.41
C VAL A 100 3.03 3.98 10.28
N PHE A 101 3.02 5.17 9.67
CA PHE A 101 3.26 6.44 10.34
C PHE A 101 2.22 6.76 11.40
N GLU A 102 0.94 6.45 11.14
CA GLU A 102 -0.14 6.63 12.11
C GLU A 102 0.10 5.80 13.39
N VAL A 103 0.58 4.56 13.23
CA VAL A 103 0.92 3.67 14.35
C VAL A 103 2.11 4.24 15.12
N ILE A 104 3.11 4.77 14.42
CA ILE A 104 4.28 5.40 15.06
C ILE A 104 3.86 6.60 15.91
N LEU A 105 3.04 7.51 15.37
CA LEU A 105 2.54 8.68 16.12
C LEU A 105 1.71 8.27 17.34
N THR A 106 0.87 7.25 17.19
CA THR A 106 0.08 6.70 18.30
C THR A 106 0.99 6.17 19.42
N ARG A 107 2.08 5.49 19.06
CA ARG A 107 3.07 5.04 20.05
C ARG A 107 3.85 6.19 20.68
N ILE A 108 4.26 7.19 19.91
CA ILE A 108 4.93 8.38 20.46
C ILE A 108 4.04 9.10 21.47
N LYS A 109 2.74 9.20 21.19
CA LYS A 109 1.77 9.78 22.14
C LYS A 109 1.76 9.04 23.48
N SER A 110 1.91 7.72 23.48
CA SER A 110 2.00 6.92 24.72
C SER A 110 3.28 7.17 25.54
N TYR A 111 4.26 7.91 25.02
CA TYR A 111 5.45 8.31 25.79
C TYR A 111 5.24 9.63 26.54
N LEU A 112 4.15 10.36 26.27
CA LEU A 112 3.84 11.68 26.83
C LEU A 112 2.79 11.58 27.95
N GLU A 113 2.99 10.66 28.89
CA GLU A 113 2.05 10.40 30.00
C GLU A 113 2.28 11.30 31.22
N ASP A 114 3.41 12.01 31.28
CA ASP A 114 3.71 12.89 32.41
C ASP A 114 2.66 14.03 32.51
N PRO A 115 2.01 14.24 33.67
CA PRO A 115 1.03 15.31 33.86
C PRO A 115 1.55 16.71 33.53
N LEU A 116 2.86 16.93 33.54
CA LEU A 116 3.51 18.18 33.12
C LEU A 116 3.11 18.59 31.69
N TRP A 117 2.83 17.63 30.79
CA TRP A 117 2.44 17.92 29.41
C TRP A 117 1.02 18.48 29.29
N VAL A 118 0.10 18.09 30.18
CA VAL A 118 -1.31 18.51 30.17
C VAL A 118 -1.55 19.70 31.10
N GLY A 119 -0.79 19.77 32.20
CA GLY A 119 -0.93 20.79 33.23
C GLY A 119 -2.17 20.59 34.12
N PRO A 120 -2.39 21.52 35.06
CA PRO A 120 -3.57 21.48 35.93
C PRO A 120 -4.86 21.83 35.14
N PRO A 121 -6.03 21.39 35.64
CA PRO A 121 -7.31 21.76 35.05
C PRO A 121 -7.53 23.28 34.99
N PRO A 122 -8.21 23.79 33.95
CA PRO A 122 -8.40 25.22 33.78
C PRO A 122 -9.41 25.80 34.77
N ALA A 123 -9.11 27.01 35.27
CA ALA A 123 -9.95 27.70 36.26
C ALA A 123 -11.36 28.03 35.74
N ASN A 124 -11.50 28.25 34.43
CA ASN A 124 -12.79 28.50 33.77
C ASN A 124 -13.57 27.21 33.44
N GLY A 125 -13.00 26.04 33.72
CA GLY A 125 -13.62 24.73 33.42
C GLY A 125 -13.68 24.36 31.93
N VAL A 126 -13.01 25.10 31.05
CA VAL A 126 -13.08 24.89 29.59
C VAL A 126 -11.68 24.67 29.01
N MET A 127 -10.80 25.67 29.09
CA MET A 127 -9.45 25.62 28.54
C MET A 127 -8.56 26.63 29.26
N ASN A 128 -7.28 26.27 29.42
CA ASN A 128 -6.26 27.16 29.96
C ASN A 128 -5.88 28.23 28.91
#